data_AF-B7KFT4-F1
#
_entry.id   AF-B7KFT4-F1
#
_cell.length_a   1.000
_cell.length_b   1.000
_cell.length_c   1.000
_cell.angle_alpha   90.00
_cell.angle_beta   90.00
_cell.angle_gamma   90.00
#
_symmetry.space_group_name_H-M   'P 1'
#
loop_
_entity.id
_entity.type
_entity.pdbx_description
1 polymer ?
#
loop_
_entity_poly.entity_id
_entity_poly.type
_entity_poly.pdbx_seq_one_letter_code
_entity_poly.pdbx_strand_id
1 'polypeptide(L)'
;MNYLFDASFREDIMKESVIYQDILQQGRQQESLLLVTRLIKKRFGEVEPILIDRVSVLSVEELEALIEALFDMLDVADLVTWLQDQ
;
A
#
# COMPACT_ATOMS: atom_id res chain seq x y z
N MET A 1 11.70 5.88 -36.40
CA MET A 1 11.89 4.63 -35.62
C MET A 1 13.06 4.67 -34.63
N ASN A 2 13.89 5.73 -34.51
CA ASN A 2 15.04 5.76 -33.59
C ASN A 2 14.75 6.28 -32.16
N TYR A 3 13.59 6.90 -31.92
CA TYR A 3 13.29 7.49 -30.60
C TYR A 3 12.82 6.48 -29.55
N LEU A 4 12.23 5.36 -29.97
CA LEU A 4 11.73 4.31 -29.07
C LEU A 4 12.88 3.47 -28.49
N PHE A 5 13.95 3.26 -29.27
CA PHE A 5 15.11 2.47 -28.84
C PHE A 5 15.90 3.19 -27.73
N ASP A 6 16.04 4.51 -27.85
CA ASP A 6 16.76 5.36 -26.88
C ASP A 6 15.94 5.61 -25.60
N ALA A 7 14.61 5.66 -25.67
CA ALA A 7 13.75 5.73 -24.50
C ALA A 7 13.77 4.43 -23.67
N SER A 8 13.66 3.27 -24.34
CA SER A 8 13.69 1.96 -23.67
C SER A 8 15.04 1.69 -23.01
N PHE A 9 16.15 2.03 -23.69
CA PHE A 9 17.50 1.88 -23.15
C PHE A 9 17.75 2.75 -21.91
N ARG A 10 17.22 3.99 -21.89
CA ARG A 10 17.27 4.86 -20.71
C ARG A 10 16.45 4.31 -19.54
N GLU A 11 15.28 3.73 -19.81
CA GLU A 11 14.44 3.12 -18.78
C GLU A 11 15.15 1.94 -18.11
N ASP A 12 15.82 1.09 -18.89
CA ASP A 12 16.56 -0.07 -18.36
C ASP A 12 17.72 0.36 -17.44
N ILE A 13 18.48 1.39 -17.83
CA ILE A 13 19.53 1.96 -16.97
C ILE A 13 18.93 2.56 -15.68
N MET A 14 17.81 3.27 -15.79
CA MET A 14 17.16 3.87 -14.62
C MET A 14 16.61 2.80 -13.66
N LYS A 15 16.12 1.66 -14.16
CA LYS A 15 15.66 0.54 -13.34
C LYS A 15 16.77 -0.06 -12.46
N GLU A 16 18.04 0.05 -12.84
CA GLU A 16 19.16 -0.40 -12.00
C GLU A 16 19.51 0.60 -10.87
N SER A 17 18.97 1.82 -10.92
CA SER A 17 19.22 2.83 -9.89
C SER A 17 18.45 2.54 -8.61
N VAL A 18 19.16 2.55 -7.48
CA VAL A 18 18.56 2.42 -6.13
C VAL A 18 17.49 3.50 -5.90
N ILE A 19 17.75 4.74 -6.32
CA ILE A 19 16.80 5.86 -6.17
C ILE A 19 15.51 5.60 -6.95
N TYR A 20 15.62 4.99 -8.13
CA TYR A 20 14.45 4.68 -8.95
C TYR A 20 13.61 3.56 -8.30
N GLN A 21 14.25 2.53 -7.76
CA GLN A 21 13.58 1.46 -7.01
C GLN A 21 12.89 2.01 -5.75
N ASP A 22 13.54 2.93 -5.02
CA ASP A 22 12.95 3.59 -3.86
C ASP A 22 11.69 4.39 -4.23
N ILE A 23 11.72 5.14 -5.34
CA ILE A 23 10.55 5.88 -5.84
C ILE A 23 9.40 4.93 -6.18
N LEU A 24 9.70 3.80 -6.83
CA LEU A 24 8.68 2.79 -7.13
C LEU A 24 8.10 2.17 -5.85
N GLN A 25 8.95 1.88 -4.86
CA GLN A 25 8.50 1.32 -3.59
C GLN A 25 7.63 2.31 -2.80
N GLN A 26 8.03 3.59 -2.74
CA GLN A 26 7.23 4.65 -2.13
C GLN A 26 5.88 4.82 -2.83
N GLY A 27 5.87 4.78 -4.16
CA GLY A 27 4.63 4.83 -4.95
C GLY A 27 3.69 3.66 -4.63
N ARG A 28 4.24 2.44 -4.52
CA ARG A 28 3.46 1.26 -4.12
C ARG A 28 2.90 1.42 -2.70
N GLN A 29 3.70 1.86 -1.74
CA GLN A 29 3.24 2.06 -0.36
C GLN A 29 2.12 3.09 -0.26
N GLN A 30 2.26 4.22 -0.96
CA GLN A 30 1.25 5.28 -0.97
C GLN A 30 -0.08 4.78 -1.55
N GLU A 31 -0.04 4.03 -2.65
CA GLU A 31 -1.25 3.49 -3.27
C GLU A 31 -1.89 2.42 -2.38
N SER A 32 -1.10 1.47 -1.83
CA SER A 32 -1.63 0.44 -0.92
C SER A 32 -2.27 1.05 0.33
N LEU A 33 -1.65 2.05 0.95
CA LEU A 33 -2.21 2.74 2.11
C LEU A 33 -3.53 3.44 1.77
N LEU A 34 -3.59 4.10 0.61
CA LEU A 34 -4.79 4.79 0.14
C LEU A 34 -5.93 3.80 -0.13
N LEU A 35 -5.64 2.65 -0.73
CA LEU A 35 -6.62 1.59 -0.99
C LEU A 35 -7.15 0.99 0.31
N VAL A 36 -6.26 0.58 1.22
CA VAL A 36 -6.62 0.05 2.54
C VAL A 36 -7.52 1.04 3.29
N THR A 37 -7.10 2.31 3.37
CA THR A 37 -7.87 3.34 4.08
C THR A 37 -9.28 3.52 3.48
N ARG A 38 -9.41 3.48 2.15
CA ARG A 38 -10.71 3.55 1.47
C ARG A 38 -11.56 2.32 1.75
N LEU A 39 -10.97 1.13 1.77
CA LEU A 39 -11.67 -0.12 2.06
C LEU A 39 -12.18 -0.17 3.50
N ILE A 40 -11.35 0.21 4.47
CA ILE A 40 -11.74 0.34 5.88
C ILE A 40 -12.94 1.28 6.02
N LYS A 41 -12.86 2.49 5.43
CA LYS A 41 -13.96 3.45 5.47
C LYS A 41 -15.22 2.95 4.78
N LYS A 42 -15.08 2.21 3.69
CA LYS A 42 -16.22 1.66 2.94
C LYS A 42 -16.90 0.51 3.68
N ARG A 43 -16.12 -0.33 4.38
CA ARG A 43 -16.63 -1.51 5.10
C ARG A 43 -17.22 -1.15 6.46
N PHE A 44 -16.51 -0.31 7.23
CA PHE A 44 -16.84 -0.03 8.62
C PHE A 44 -17.41 1.38 8.85
N GLY A 45 -17.43 2.24 7.83
CA GLY A 45 -17.86 3.63 7.97
C GLY A 45 -16.79 4.53 8.58
N GLU A 46 -17.19 5.46 9.43
CA GLU A 46 -16.23 6.28 10.18
C GLU A 46 -15.57 5.43 11.27
N VAL A 47 -14.25 5.27 11.17
CA VAL A 47 -13.41 4.59 12.16
C VAL A 47 -12.61 5.60 12.96
N GLU A 48 -12.17 5.20 14.16
CA GLU A 48 -11.33 6.05 15.00
C GLU A 48 -10.03 6.44 14.30
N PRO A 49 -9.61 7.72 14.34
CA PRO A 49 -8.39 8.19 13.67
C PRO A 49 -7.13 7.40 14.04
N ILE A 50 -7.06 6.95 15.30
CA ILE A 50 -5.94 6.15 15.81
C ILE A 50 -5.72 4.84 15.01
N LEU A 51 -6.79 4.25 14.45
CA LEU A 51 -6.67 3.05 13.63
C LEU A 51 -6.04 3.38 12.28
N ILE A 52 -6.40 4.52 11.69
CA ILE A 52 -5.80 4.97 10.42
C ILE A 52 -4.33 5.33 10.62
N ASP A 53 -3.98 5.97 11.74
CA ASP A 53 -2.59 6.28 12.08
C ASP A 53 -1.75 4.99 12.19
N ARG A 54 -2.29 3.95 12.84
CA ARG A 54 -1.63 2.63 12.91
C ARG A 54 -1.47 1.98 11.54
N VAL A 55 -2.49 2.07 10.68
CA VAL A 55 -2.41 1.54 9.31
C VAL A 55 -1.35 2.29 8.49
N SER A 56 -1.16 3.59 8.72
CA SER A 56 -0.21 4.43 7.97
C SER A 56 1.26 4.06 8.14
N VAL A 57 1.61 3.36 9.21
CA VAL A 57 2.99 2.95 9.51
C VAL A 57 3.31 1.53 9.08
N LEU A 58 2.33 0.81 8.52
CA LEU A 58 2.51 -0.53 7.99
C LEU A 58 3.40 -0.52 6.73
N SER A 59 4.16 -1.60 6.59
CA SER A 59 4.90 -1.94 5.36
C SER A 59 3.94 -2.24 4.21
N VAL A 60 4.48 -2.29 2.99
CA VAL A 60 3.68 -2.59 1.79
C VAL A 60 3.06 -3.98 1.91
N GLU A 61 3.84 -4.94 2.40
CA GLU A 61 3.45 -6.35 2.55
C GLU A 61 2.33 -6.50 3.59
N GLU A 62 2.42 -5.78 4.71
CA GLU A 62 1.37 -5.77 5.74
C GLU A 62 0.09 -5.07 5.22
N LEU A 63 0.23 -4.01 4.44
CA LEU A 63 -0.92 -3.34 3.80
C LEU A 63 -1.61 -4.28 2.82
N GLU A 64 -0.87 -5.01 1.99
CA GLU A 64 -1.41 -6.01 1.06
C GLU A 64 -2.09 -7.16 1.81
N ALA A 65 -1.48 -7.68 2.88
CA ALA A 65 -2.08 -8.70 3.73
C ALA A 65 -3.37 -8.20 4.43
N LEU A 66 -3.40 -6.93 4.85
CA LEU A 66 -4.59 -6.31 5.41
C LEU A 66 -5.71 -6.20 4.38
N ILE A 67 -5.41 -5.94 3.09
CA ILE A 67 -6.43 -5.93 2.04
C ILE A 67 -7.14 -7.29 1.97
N GLU A 68 -6.39 -8.39 2.00
CA GLU A 68 -6.94 -9.74 1.97
C GLU A 68 -7.76 -10.03 3.23
N ALA A 69 -7.18 -9.81 4.41
CA ALA A 69 -7.83 -10.05 5.68
C ALA A 69 -9.11 -9.22 5.85
N LEU A 70 -9.12 -7.99 5.33
CA LEU A 70 -10.29 -7.13 5.35
C LEU A 70 -11.49 -7.80 4.70
N PHE A 71 -11.34 -8.69 3.72
CA PHE A 71 -12.47 -9.39 3.09
C PHE A 71 -13.20 -10.35 4.04
N ASP A 72 -12.48 -10.92 5.01
CA ASP A 72 -13.00 -11.91 5.96
C ASP A 72 -13.51 -11.31 7.28
N MET A 73 -13.16 -10.04 7.57
CA MET A 73 -13.57 -9.36 8.80
C MET A 73 -15.07 -9.06 8.85
N LEU A 74 -15.72 -9.33 9.98
CA LEU A 74 -17.14 -9.06 10.18
C LEU A 74 -17.38 -7.62 10.66
N ASP A 75 -16.51 -7.12 11.55
CA ASP A 75 -16.65 -5.79 12.13
C ASP A 75 -15.30 -5.12 12.42
N VAL A 76 -15.37 -3.94 13.04
CA VAL A 76 -14.19 -3.14 13.36
C VAL A 76 -13.34 -3.77 14.47
N ALA A 77 -13.90 -4.63 15.32
CA ALA A 77 -13.13 -5.31 16.38
C ALA A 77 -12.16 -6.33 15.79
N ASP A 78 -12.52 -6.99 14.68
CA ASP A 78 -11.61 -7.85 13.93
C ASP A 78 -10.40 -7.06 13.39
N LEU A 79 -10.64 -5.84 12.87
CA LEU A 79 -9.57 -4.93 12.43
C LEU A 79 -8.65 -4.53 13.59
N VAL A 80 -9.22 -4.19 14.75
CA VAL A 80 -8.41 -3.86 15.94
C VAL A 80 -7.54 -5.03 16.35
N THR A 81 -8.09 -6.24 16.34
CA THR A 81 -7.39 -7.47 16.70
C THR A 81 -6.25 -7.74 15.71
N TRP A 82 -6.53 -7.68 14.40
CA TRP A 82 -5.51 -7.87 13.37
C TRP A 82 -4.34 -6.89 13.52
N LEU A 83 -4.64 -5.61 13.77
CA LEU A 83 -3.60 -4.60 13.96
C LEU A 83 -2.77 -4.82 15.23
N GLN A 84 -3.31 -5.49 16.26
CA GLN A 84 -2.58 -5.83 17.49
C GLN A 84 -1.64 -7.02 17.32
N ASP A 85 -1.94 -7.90 16.36
CA ASP A 85 -1.15 -9.09 16.04
C ASP A 85 -0.05 -8.83 15.00
N GLN A 86 0.04 -7.60 14.46
CA GLN A 86 1.19 -7.08 13.71
C GLN A 86 2.28 -6.58 14.66
#